data_AF-A0A7J9WF70-F1
#
_entry.id   AF-A0A7J9WF70-F1
#
_cell.length_a   1.000
_cell.length_b   1.000
_cell.length_c   1.000
_cell.angle_alpha   90.00
_cell.angle_beta   90.00
_cell.angle_gamma   90.00
#
_symmetry.space_group_name_H-M   'P 1'
#
loop_
_entity.id
_entity.type
_entity.pdbx_description
1 polymer ?
#
loop_
_entity_poly.entity_id
_entity_poly.type
_entity_poly.pdbx_seq_one_letter_code
_entity_poly.pdbx_strand_id
1 'polypeptide(L)' 'RENPDPSDEEIRHGLEGNLCRCTGYQNIVNAVRTAATAMREEATR' A
#
# COMPACT_ATOMS: atom_id res chain seq x y z
N ARG A 1 10.64 -5.26 -0.38
CA ARG A 1 9.59 -6.31 -0.46
C ARG A 1 9.62 -7.01 0.90
N GLU A 2 8.85 -6.50 1.85
CA GLU A 2 8.96 -6.93 3.26
C GLU A 2 7.66 -7.57 3.77
N ASN A 3 6.49 -7.10 3.31
CA ASN A 3 5.19 -7.71 3.61
C ASN A 3 4.27 -7.71 2.36
N PRO A 4 3.85 -8.89 1.82
CA PRO A 4 2.93 -8.99 0.67
C PRO A 4 1.44 -8.81 1.02
N ASP A 5 1.10 -8.70 2.31
CA ASP A 5 -0.25 -8.40 2.78
C ASP A 5 -0.22 -7.40 3.95
N PRO A 6 0.19 -6.14 3.68
CA PRO A 6 0.32 -5.14 4.72
C PRO A 6 -1.06 -4.64 5.17
N SER A 7 -1.21 -4.47 6.48
CA SER A 7 -2.31 -3.72 7.09
C SER A 7 -2.24 -2.23 6.75
N ASP A 8 -3.33 -1.51 6.98
CA ASP A 8 -3.35 -0.06 6.76
C ASP A 8 -2.36 0.72 7.61
N GLU A 9 -2.10 0.23 8.81
CA GLU A 9 -1.12 0.83 9.71
C GLU A 9 0.28 0.67 9.14
N GLU A 10 0.64 -0.54 8.68
CA GLU A 10 1.93 -0.80 8.02
C GLU A 10 2.08 0.00 6.73
N ILE A 11 1.01 0.14 5.92
CA ILE A 11 1.04 0.97 4.72
C ILE A 11 1.32 2.43 5.09
N ARG A 12 0.63 2.97 6.10
CA ARG A 12 0.84 4.37 6.52
C ARG A 12 2.22 4.58 7.11
N HIS A 13 2.72 3.64 7.90
CA HIS A 13 4.07 3.68 8.44
C HIS A 13 5.10 3.67 7.31
N GLY A 14 4.94 2.81 6.31
CA GLY A 14 5.81 2.78 5.12
C GLY A 14 5.72 4.03 4.24
N LEU A 15 4.66 4.83 4.37
CA LEU A 15 4.52 6.12 3.70
C LEU A 15 5.14 7.29 4.48
N GLU A 16 5.62 7.07 5.72
CA GLU A 16 6.32 8.10 6.48
C GLU A 16 7.52 8.64 5.68
N GLY A 17 7.65 9.97 5.64
CA GLY A 17 8.65 10.64 4.79
C GLY A 17 8.20 10.98 3.37
N ASN A 18 7.04 10.50 2.92
CA ASN A 18 6.46 10.85 1.60
C ASN A 18 5.35 11.88 1.78
N LEU A 19 5.66 13.18 1.69
CA LEU A 19 4.65 14.23 1.88
C LEU A 19 3.66 14.30 0.72
N CYS A 20 2.37 14.21 1.03
CA CYS A 20 1.28 14.46 0.10
C CYS A 20 0.38 15.60 0.59
N ARG A 21 0.12 16.60 -0.27
CA ARG A 21 -0.70 17.77 0.08
C ARG A 21 -2.17 17.66 -0.33
N CYS A 22 -2.49 16.78 -1.27
CA CYS A 22 -3.80 16.81 -1.94
C CYS A 22 -4.77 15.77 -1.39
N THR A 23 -4.31 14.52 -1.23
CA THR A 23 -5.21 13.36 -1.06
C THR A 23 -5.49 13.00 0.40
N GLY A 24 -4.72 13.53 1.34
CA GLY A 24 -4.76 13.09 2.74
C GLY A 24 -4.40 11.60 2.91
N TYR A 25 -3.62 11.03 1.99
CA TYR A 25 -3.12 9.65 1.95
C TYR A 25 -4.15 8.53 1.71
N GLN A 26 -5.45 8.76 1.87
CA GLN A 26 -6.44 7.68 1.78
C GLN A 26 -6.42 6.96 0.42
N ASN A 27 -6.36 7.70 -0.68
CA ASN A 27 -6.29 7.09 -2.01
C ASN A 27 -4.96 6.36 -2.28
N ILE A 28 -3.86 6.79 -1.64
CA ILE A 28 -2.57 6.10 -1.75
C ILE A 28 -2.64 4.77 -1.00
N VAL A 29 -3.22 4.75 0.20
CA VAL A 29 -3.44 3.52 0.97
C VAL A 29 -4.29 2.52 0.18
N ASN A 30 -5.38 2.98 -0.42
CA ASN A 30 -6.23 2.15 -1.27
C ASN A 30 -5.47 1.57 -2.49
N ALA A 31 -4.66 2.40 -3.15
CA ALA A 31 -3.86 1.95 -4.29
C ALA A 31 -2.82 0.89 -3.89
N VAL A 32 -2.17 1.04 -2.74
CA VAL A 32 -1.21 0.05 -2.21
C VAL A 32 -1.92 -1.28 -1.90
N ARG A 33 -3.12 -1.26 -1.31
CA ARG A 33 -3.92 -2.48 -1.11
C ARG A 33 -4.24 -3.19 -2.41
N THR A 34 -4.73 -2.44 -3.41
CA THR A 34 -5.03 -3.00 -4.73
C THR A 34 -3.79 -3.63 -5.36
N ALA A 35 -2.64 -2.95 -5.27
CA ALA A 35 -1.37 -3.48 -5.77
C ALA A 35 -0.94 -4.75 -5.01
N ALA A 36 -1.06 -4.78 -3.68
CA ALA A 36 -0.72 -5.95 -2.88
C ALA A 36 -1.56 -7.18 -3.28
N THR A 37 -2.87 -7.01 -3.47
CA THR A 37 -3.75 -8.07 -3.98
C THR A 37 -3.33 -8.54 -5.36
N ALA A 38 -3.12 -7.63 -6.32
CA ALA A 38 -2.72 -7.98 -7.68
C ALA A 38 -1.38 -8.73 -7.72
N MET A 39 -0.41 -8.32 -6.91
CA MET A 39 0.89 -8.98 -6.82
C MET A 39 0.80 -10.40 -6.24
N ARG A 40 -0.12 -10.65 -5.31
CA ARG A 40 -0.38 -12.00 -4.79
C ARG A 40 -1.07 -12.88 -5.83
N GLU A 41 -2.07 -12.34 -6.53
CA GLU A 41 -2.75 -13.05 -7.62
C GLU A 41 -1.77 -13.44 -8.74
N GLU A 42 -0.86 -12.52 -9.10
CA GLU A 42 0.21 -12.80 -10.06
C GLU A 42 1.17 -13.89 -9.57
N ALA A 43 1.54 -13.88 -8.28
CA ALA A 43 2.42 -14.92 -7.72
C ALA A 43 1.78 -16.32 -7.68
N THR A 44 0.44 -16.41 -7.71
CA THR A 44 -0.30 -17.68 -7.75
C THR A 44 -0.60 -18.19 -9.16
N ARG A 45 -0.25 -17.43 -10.20
CA ARG A 45 -0.47 -17.77 -11.61
C ARG A 45 0.77 -18.44 -12.20
#